data_AF-A0A8H7TRU4-F1
#
_entry.id   AF-A0A8H7TRU4-F1
#
_cell.length_a   1.000
_cell.length_b   1.000
_cell.length_c   1.000
_cell.angle_alpha   90.00
_cell.angle_beta   90.00
_cell.angle_gamma   90.00
#
_symmetry.space_group_name_H-M   'P 1'
#
loop_
_entity.id
_entity.type
_entity.pdbx_description
1 polymer ?
#
loop_
_entity_poly.entity_id
_entity_poly.type
_entity_poly.pdbx_seq_one_letter_code
_entity_poly.pdbx_strand_id
1 'polypeptide(L)'
;MTQYPYCNAFQPPPESGMSPQYEHDDDVVTPAVDHNVVFECKYEIDSMAAFFQLSWDYYEVTKDAEFFGKFGWVEAVKVILRTAKDLMQGTYADDGSVIRPPYTWLRTATSASETVFNKGTGAPVRGNIGLVRSFFRPSDDSCIYQYFIPGNIMFSRYVKATSEIMKTIDEALAKEMEDIADGIAKGIEEHAIVNHPEFGEVYAFEIDGFGSFNLMDDANIPSLLSIPHLGFKESTDSIYQNTRNFVLSKSNPYLAYGPVINATGGPHVGPGNGWPMAVVMQLLTSDDDEEITHGLKELLGSTSNLGLMHETVNSHDDSQWTRPWFAWANGLFGQMILDLEKRKPHLLEQSFQG
;
A
#
# COMPACT_ATOMS: atom_id res chain seq x y z
N MET A 1 -16.27 0.44 -5.68
CA MET A 1 -15.55 0.19 -6.96
C MET A 1 -16.33 0.58 -8.22
N THR A 2 -17.50 0.02 -8.54
CA THR A 2 -18.17 0.31 -9.83
C THR A 2 -18.68 1.75 -10.00
N GLN A 3 -19.07 2.42 -8.90
CA GLN A 3 -19.62 3.78 -8.94
C GLN A 3 -18.57 4.85 -8.63
N TYR A 4 -17.76 4.61 -7.59
CA TYR A 4 -16.73 5.53 -7.12
C TYR A 4 -15.37 4.81 -7.07
N PRO A 5 -14.72 4.59 -8.23
CA PRO A 5 -13.46 3.84 -8.31
C PRO A 5 -12.26 4.61 -7.74
N TYR A 6 -12.42 5.92 -7.49
CA TYR A 6 -11.36 6.78 -6.97
C TYR A 6 -11.33 6.89 -5.44
N CYS A 7 -12.27 6.28 -4.73
CA CYS A 7 -12.45 6.53 -3.29
C CYS A 7 -11.95 5.37 -2.42
N ASN A 8 -11.19 5.71 -1.37
CA ASN A 8 -10.62 4.80 -0.37
C ASN A 8 -11.66 4.33 0.67
N ALA A 9 -12.59 5.21 1.09
CA ALA A 9 -13.50 4.92 2.20
C ALA A 9 -14.98 5.11 1.86
N PHE A 10 -15.83 4.21 2.38
CA PHE A 10 -17.28 4.18 2.11
C PHE A 10 -18.07 4.24 3.41
N GLN A 11 -19.28 4.82 3.33
CA GLN A 11 -20.21 4.89 4.45
C GLN A 11 -20.64 3.48 4.90
N PRO A 12 -21.08 3.32 6.16
CA PRO A 12 -21.58 2.04 6.65
C PRO A 12 -22.66 1.47 5.74
N PRO A 13 -22.63 0.16 5.43
CA PRO A 13 -23.65 -0.45 4.60
C PRO A 13 -25.01 -0.40 5.32
N PRO A 14 -26.16 -0.28 4.61
CA PRO A 14 -27.48 -0.19 5.23
C PRO A 14 -27.78 -1.33 6.24
N GLU A 15 -27.25 -2.52 5.98
CA GLU A 15 -27.38 -3.71 6.81
C GLU A 15 -26.77 -3.55 8.21
N SER A 16 -25.81 -2.63 8.38
CA SER A 16 -25.21 -2.32 9.68
C SER A 16 -26.18 -1.61 10.64
N GLY A 17 -27.23 -0.94 10.10
CA GLY A 17 -28.12 -0.07 10.87
C GLY A 17 -27.46 1.20 11.40
N MET A 18 -26.21 1.49 11.00
CA MET A 18 -25.49 2.71 11.36
C MET A 18 -25.83 3.84 10.39
N SER A 19 -25.95 5.06 10.90
CA SER A 19 -26.10 6.24 10.05
C SER A 19 -24.78 6.60 9.37
N PRO A 20 -24.83 7.16 8.14
CA PRO A 20 -23.67 7.79 7.52
C PRO A 20 -23.05 8.85 8.43
N GLN A 21 -21.72 8.95 8.39
CA GLN A 21 -20.94 9.95 9.11
C GLN A 21 -20.43 11.00 8.12
N TYR A 22 -20.66 12.27 8.41
CA TYR A 22 -20.23 13.37 7.55
C TYR A 22 -19.02 14.03 8.19
N GLU A 23 -17.85 13.53 7.80
CA GLU A 23 -16.55 14.12 8.09
C GLU A 23 -15.97 14.57 6.74
N HIS A 24 -15.17 15.64 6.73
CA HIS A 24 -14.52 16.18 5.52
C HIS A 24 -15.45 16.77 4.43
N ASP A 25 -16.55 17.41 4.83
CA ASP A 25 -17.50 18.08 3.91
C ASP A 25 -16.88 19.21 3.06
N ASP A 26 -15.66 19.66 3.37
CA ASP A 26 -14.92 20.67 2.60
C ASP A 26 -13.99 20.10 1.52
N ASP A 27 -13.95 18.78 1.36
CA ASP A 27 -13.20 18.12 0.29
C ASP A 27 -13.77 18.48 -1.10
N VAL A 28 -12.88 18.89 -1.99
CA VAL A 28 -13.21 19.18 -3.39
C VAL A 28 -12.61 18.10 -4.28
N VAL A 29 -13.44 17.13 -4.65
CA VAL A 29 -13.07 16.00 -5.50
C VAL A 29 -13.71 16.09 -6.89
N THR A 30 -12.96 15.72 -7.92
CA THR A 30 -13.47 15.44 -9.27
C THR A 30 -13.11 14.00 -9.63
N PRO A 31 -14.04 13.19 -10.16
CA PRO A 31 -15.48 13.48 -10.30
C PRO A 31 -16.17 13.66 -8.93
N ALA A 32 -17.29 14.39 -8.90
CA ALA A 32 -18.04 14.62 -7.68
C ALA A 32 -18.62 13.29 -7.14
N VAL A 33 -18.69 13.17 -5.82
CA VAL A 33 -19.13 11.97 -5.11
C VAL A 33 -20.46 12.19 -4.40
N ASP A 34 -21.18 11.09 -4.11
CA ASP A 34 -22.32 11.13 -3.19
C ASP A 34 -21.82 10.81 -1.78
N HIS A 35 -21.83 11.80 -0.90
CA HIS A 35 -21.37 11.66 0.49
C HIS A 35 -22.29 10.77 1.35
N ASN A 36 -23.47 10.38 0.85
CA ASN A 36 -24.28 9.33 1.49
C ASN A 36 -23.71 7.92 1.26
N VAL A 37 -22.79 7.78 0.30
CA VAL A 37 -22.16 6.50 -0.07
C VAL A 37 -20.66 6.51 0.23
N VAL A 38 -20.00 7.63 -0.04
CA VAL A 38 -18.55 7.81 0.13
C VAL A 38 -18.29 8.52 1.45
N PHE A 39 -17.37 7.97 2.24
CA PHE A 39 -16.88 8.60 3.48
C PHE A 39 -15.71 9.54 3.17
N GLU A 40 -14.72 9.04 2.44
CA GLU A 40 -13.58 9.82 1.95
C GLU A 40 -13.22 9.34 0.55
N CYS A 41 -12.71 10.25 -0.30
CA CYS A 41 -12.36 9.92 -1.67
C CYS A 41 -10.90 10.26 -2.02
N LYS A 42 -9.95 9.85 -1.18
CA LYS A 42 -8.53 9.88 -1.51
C LYS A 42 -8.19 8.71 -2.44
N TYR A 43 -7.75 9.01 -3.65
CA TYR A 43 -7.40 7.95 -4.60
C TYR A 43 -6.04 7.32 -4.30
N GLU A 44 -6.12 6.04 -3.95
CA GLU A 44 -5.03 5.14 -3.64
C GLU A 44 -5.08 3.95 -4.60
N ILE A 45 -3.99 3.70 -5.32
CA ILE A 45 -3.92 2.55 -6.22
C ILE A 45 -4.11 1.22 -5.47
N ASP A 46 -3.66 1.14 -4.22
CA ASP A 46 -3.78 -0.05 -3.39
C ASP A 46 -5.22 -0.35 -2.96
N SER A 47 -6.11 0.64 -2.87
CA SER A 47 -7.55 0.40 -2.70
C SER A 47 -8.11 -0.51 -3.80
N MET A 48 -7.69 -0.30 -5.05
CA MET A 48 -8.05 -1.19 -6.17
C MET A 48 -7.27 -2.50 -6.14
N ALA A 49 -6.00 -2.47 -5.73
CA ALA A 49 -5.19 -3.68 -5.62
C ALA A 49 -5.73 -4.65 -4.55
N ALA A 50 -6.23 -4.12 -3.42
CA ALA A 50 -6.81 -4.87 -2.32
C ALA A 50 -8.08 -5.62 -2.74
N PHE A 51 -8.88 -5.05 -3.65
CA PHE A 51 -10.01 -5.74 -4.27
C PHE A 51 -9.56 -7.00 -5.03
N PHE A 52 -8.47 -6.91 -5.79
CA PHE A 52 -7.91 -8.06 -6.49
C PHE A 52 -7.22 -9.04 -5.54
N GLN A 53 -6.54 -8.55 -4.50
CA GLN A 53 -5.96 -9.41 -3.46
C GLN A 53 -7.03 -10.26 -2.80
N LEU A 54 -8.09 -9.65 -2.27
CA LEU A 54 -9.16 -10.40 -1.61
C LEU A 54 -9.82 -11.42 -2.55
N SER A 55 -9.99 -11.04 -3.83
CA SER A 55 -10.52 -11.96 -4.86
C SER A 55 -9.59 -13.15 -5.08
N TRP A 56 -8.29 -12.90 -5.18
CA TRP A 56 -7.28 -13.94 -5.36
C TRP A 56 -7.18 -14.83 -4.13
N ASP A 57 -7.07 -14.27 -2.93
CA ASP A 57 -6.90 -15.03 -1.68
C ASP A 57 -8.09 -15.98 -1.46
N TYR A 58 -9.32 -15.52 -1.76
CA TYR A 58 -10.50 -16.37 -1.72
C TYR A 58 -10.43 -17.49 -2.78
N TYR A 59 -10.13 -17.16 -4.03
CA TYR A 59 -10.06 -18.13 -5.11
C TYR A 59 -8.92 -19.13 -4.91
N GLU A 60 -7.77 -18.71 -4.41
CA GLU A 60 -6.60 -19.55 -4.21
C GLU A 60 -6.90 -20.70 -3.25
N VAL A 61 -7.65 -20.40 -2.18
CA VAL A 61 -8.04 -21.39 -1.16
C VAL A 61 -9.25 -22.22 -1.60
N THR A 62 -10.25 -21.62 -2.22
CA THR A 62 -11.55 -22.30 -2.49
C THR A 62 -11.65 -22.91 -3.88
N LYS A 63 -10.90 -22.37 -4.86
CA LYS A 63 -11.02 -22.64 -6.29
C LYS A 63 -12.42 -22.38 -6.86
N ASP A 64 -13.27 -21.61 -6.18
CA ASP A 64 -14.63 -21.26 -6.63
C ASP A 64 -14.61 -20.09 -7.62
N ALA A 65 -14.24 -20.38 -8.88
CA ALA A 65 -14.29 -19.40 -9.95
C ALA A 65 -15.73 -18.98 -10.32
N GLU A 66 -16.70 -19.88 -10.17
CA GLU A 66 -18.11 -19.62 -10.53
C GLU A 66 -18.72 -18.48 -9.71
N PHE A 67 -18.28 -18.31 -8.46
CA PHE A 67 -18.69 -17.18 -7.62
C PHE A 67 -18.52 -15.81 -8.30
N PHE A 68 -17.40 -15.62 -9.00
CA PHE A 68 -17.03 -14.33 -9.60
C PHE A 68 -17.88 -13.97 -10.83
N GLY A 69 -18.47 -14.96 -11.50
CA GLY A 69 -19.39 -14.73 -12.63
C GLY A 69 -20.82 -14.35 -12.23
N LYS A 70 -21.19 -14.45 -10.94
CA LYS A 70 -22.59 -14.33 -10.49
C LYS A 70 -23.09 -12.90 -10.29
N PHE A 71 -22.18 -11.98 -9.96
CA PHE A 71 -22.53 -10.62 -9.54
C PHE A 71 -21.67 -9.58 -10.28
N GLY A 72 -21.52 -8.38 -9.71
CA GLY A 72 -20.83 -7.25 -10.35
C GLY A 72 -19.31 -7.32 -10.38
N TRP A 73 -18.67 -8.48 -10.14
CA TRP A 73 -17.20 -8.57 -10.08
C TRP A 73 -16.56 -8.25 -11.43
N VAL A 74 -17.04 -8.86 -12.53
CA VAL A 74 -16.51 -8.60 -13.89
C VAL A 74 -16.63 -7.12 -14.26
N GLU A 75 -17.74 -6.46 -13.91
CA GLU A 75 -17.93 -5.04 -14.16
C GLU A 75 -17.02 -4.18 -13.30
N ALA A 76 -16.76 -4.56 -12.05
CA ALA A 76 -15.78 -3.90 -11.20
C ALA A 76 -14.36 -4.01 -11.81
N VAL A 77 -13.97 -5.18 -12.32
CA VAL A 77 -12.69 -5.36 -13.02
C VAL A 77 -12.57 -4.42 -14.21
N LYS A 78 -13.59 -4.35 -15.08
CA LYS A 78 -13.59 -3.45 -16.25
C LYS A 78 -13.46 -1.98 -15.84
N VAL A 79 -14.13 -1.56 -14.78
CA VAL A 79 -14.04 -0.18 -14.25
C VAL A 79 -12.62 0.08 -13.72
N ILE A 80 -12.06 -0.82 -12.92
CA ILE A 80 -10.72 -0.67 -12.36
C ILE A 80 -9.66 -0.60 -13.47
N LEU A 81 -9.72 -1.48 -14.48
CA LEU A 81 -8.77 -1.45 -15.59
C LEU A 81 -8.87 -0.15 -16.40
N ARG A 82 -10.08 0.37 -16.61
CA ARG A 82 -10.28 1.67 -17.25
C ARG A 82 -9.69 2.80 -16.41
N THR A 83 -9.98 2.83 -15.11
CA THR A 83 -9.44 3.82 -14.18
C THR A 83 -7.91 3.79 -14.17
N ALA A 84 -7.30 2.61 -14.12
CA ALA A 84 -5.85 2.44 -14.20
C ALA A 84 -5.30 3.02 -15.51
N LYS A 85 -5.88 2.68 -16.67
CA LYS A 85 -5.46 3.21 -17.98
C LYS A 85 -5.56 4.73 -18.06
N ASP A 86 -6.63 5.32 -17.55
CA ASP A 86 -6.81 6.78 -17.53
C ASP A 86 -5.72 7.45 -16.67
N LEU A 87 -5.26 6.78 -15.62
CA LEU A 87 -4.21 7.24 -14.71
C LEU A 87 -2.78 6.86 -15.13
N MET A 88 -2.60 6.13 -16.25
CA MET A 88 -1.30 5.95 -16.89
C MET A 88 -0.94 7.10 -17.83
N GLN A 89 -1.90 8.00 -18.11
CA GLN A 89 -1.67 9.16 -18.96
C GLN A 89 -0.69 10.14 -18.28
N GLY A 90 0.24 10.66 -19.08
CA GLY A 90 1.18 11.68 -18.64
C GLY A 90 0.51 13.03 -18.35
N THR A 91 1.27 13.95 -17.77
CA THR A 91 0.77 15.32 -17.52
C THR A 91 0.67 16.15 -18.80
N TYR A 92 1.52 15.89 -19.78
CA TYR A 92 1.57 16.62 -21.05
C TYR A 92 1.32 15.68 -22.22
N ALA A 93 0.58 16.15 -23.21
CA ALA A 93 0.50 15.53 -24.53
C ALA A 93 1.75 15.85 -25.36
N ASP A 94 1.91 15.18 -26.50
CA ASP A 94 3.08 15.35 -27.39
C ASP A 94 3.23 16.79 -27.92
N ASP A 95 2.14 17.54 -28.01
CA ASP A 95 2.13 18.96 -28.43
C ASP A 95 2.41 19.94 -27.29
N GLY A 96 2.67 19.43 -26.07
CA GLY A 96 2.93 20.22 -24.87
C GLY A 96 1.68 20.76 -24.17
N SER A 97 0.48 20.45 -24.66
CA SER A 97 -0.76 20.77 -23.95
C SER A 97 -0.90 19.93 -22.67
N VAL A 98 -1.46 20.52 -21.62
CA VAL A 98 -1.67 19.83 -20.34
C VAL A 98 -2.89 18.92 -20.45
N ILE A 99 -2.69 17.63 -20.17
CA ILE A 99 -3.78 16.66 -20.09
C ILE A 99 -4.48 16.86 -18.75
N ARG A 100 -5.81 17.07 -18.80
CA ARG A 100 -6.61 17.15 -17.57
C ARG A 100 -6.67 15.76 -16.94
N PRO A 101 -6.22 15.57 -15.68
CA PRO A 101 -6.30 14.26 -15.04
C PRO A 101 -7.77 13.86 -14.83
N PRO A 102 -8.08 12.56 -14.85
CA PRO A 102 -9.45 12.06 -14.65
C PRO A 102 -9.92 12.26 -13.20
N TYR A 103 -8.98 12.47 -12.28
CA TYR A 103 -9.21 12.70 -10.86
C TYR A 103 -8.46 13.94 -10.37
N THR A 104 -9.11 14.73 -9.51
CA THR A 104 -8.46 15.80 -8.74
C THR A 104 -9.01 15.85 -7.34
N TRP A 105 -8.19 16.29 -6.38
CA TRP A 105 -8.59 16.32 -4.99
C TRP A 105 -7.98 17.50 -4.25
N LEU A 106 -8.75 18.20 -3.41
CA LEU A 106 -8.27 19.28 -2.56
C LEU A 106 -9.00 19.27 -1.22
N ARG A 107 -8.29 19.59 -0.14
CA ARG A 107 -8.81 19.88 1.21
C ARG A 107 -8.12 21.11 1.76
N THR A 108 -8.84 21.84 2.60
CA THR A 108 -8.24 22.89 3.43
C THR A 108 -7.62 22.26 4.67
N ALA A 109 -6.30 22.04 4.64
CA ALA A 109 -5.59 21.36 5.72
C ALA A 109 -4.39 22.17 6.23
N THR A 110 -3.99 21.90 7.48
CA THR A 110 -2.74 22.42 8.08
C THR A 110 -1.55 21.49 7.85
N SER A 111 -1.79 20.23 7.46
CA SER A 111 -0.76 19.30 6.98
C SER A 111 -0.63 19.40 5.46
N ALA A 112 0.60 19.31 4.95
CA ALA A 112 0.88 19.28 3.52
C ALA A 112 0.49 17.94 2.88
N SER A 113 0.53 16.83 3.64
CA SER A 113 0.15 15.50 3.14
C SER A 113 -1.36 15.31 3.02
N GLU A 114 -2.14 16.13 3.73
CA GLU A 114 -3.61 16.14 3.69
C GLU A 114 -4.17 16.92 2.49
N THR A 115 -3.34 17.26 1.51
CA THR A 115 -3.78 17.91 0.28
C THR A 115 -2.90 17.57 -0.92
N VAL A 116 -3.48 17.70 -2.12
CA VAL A 116 -2.77 17.40 -3.36
C VAL A 116 -2.31 18.70 -4.01
N PHE A 117 -1.01 18.79 -4.26
CA PHE A 117 -0.39 19.95 -4.87
C PHE A 117 -0.81 20.17 -6.34
N ASN A 118 -0.39 21.29 -6.93
CA ASN A 118 -0.79 21.73 -8.27
C ASN A 118 -2.31 21.84 -8.46
N LYS A 119 -3.01 22.43 -7.47
CA LYS A 119 -4.47 22.60 -7.50
C LYS A 119 -5.21 21.26 -7.63
N GLY A 120 -4.72 20.24 -6.93
CA GLY A 120 -5.36 18.94 -6.84
C GLY A 120 -4.97 17.94 -7.92
N THR A 121 -4.00 18.26 -8.78
CA THR A 121 -3.57 17.37 -9.88
C THR A 121 -2.30 16.57 -9.58
N GLY A 122 -1.59 16.90 -8.49
CA GLY A 122 -0.36 16.26 -8.07
C GLY A 122 0.85 16.58 -8.96
N ALA A 123 1.92 15.81 -8.80
CA ALA A 123 3.20 15.96 -9.50
C ALA A 123 3.06 15.81 -10.99
N PRO A 124 3.74 16.61 -11.82
CA PRO A 124 3.89 16.25 -13.21
C PRO A 124 4.50 14.85 -13.32
N VAL A 125 3.95 14.01 -14.20
CA VAL A 125 4.46 12.67 -14.47
C VAL A 125 4.69 12.45 -15.96
N ARG A 126 5.70 11.66 -16.29
CA ARG A 126 5.96 11.20 -17.66
C ARG A 126 4.98 10.09 -18.00
N GLY A 127 4.22 10.25 -19.09
CA GLY A 127 3.32 9.21 -19.59
C GLY A 127 4.05 8.10 -20.34
N ASN A 128 3.33 7.02 -20.63
CA ASN A 128 3.80 5.89 -21.46
C ASN A 128 5.03 5.15 -20.90
N ILE A 129 5.13 5.06 -19.56
CA ILE A 129 6.21 4.32 -18.88
C ILE A 129 5.71 3.06 -18.17
N GLY A 130 4.47 2.64 -18.42
CA GLY A 130 3.88 1.44 -17.83
C GLY A 130 3.35 1.60 -16.41
N LEU A 131 3.56 2.72 -15.72
CA LEU A 131 3.11 2.91 -14.34
C LEU A 131 1.76 3.64 -14.24
N VAL A 132 1.00 3.30 -13.21
CA VAL A 132 -0.29 3.92 -12.86
C VAL A 132 -0.05 4.91 -11.73
N ARG A 133 -0.60 6.12 -11.85
CA ARG A 133 -0.52 7.13 -10.79
C ARG A 133 -1.25 6.65 -9.53
N SER A 134 -0.78 7.10 -8.38
CA SER A 134 -1.48 7.17 -7.09
C SER A 134 -1.38 8.61 -6.59
N PHE A 135 -2.46 9.15 -6.04
CA PHE A 135 -2.46 10.50 -5.50
C PHE A 135 -2.14 10.48 -4.00
N PHE A 136 -2.52 9.40 -3.34
CA PHE A 136 -2.26 9.13 -1.94
C PHE A 136 -1.61 7.75 -1.78
N ARG A 137 -0.95 7.56 -0.65
CA ARG A 137 -0.34 6.31 -0.17
C ARG A 137 -1.36 5.55 0.68
N PRO A 138 -1.11 4.26 1.03
CA PRO A 138 -1.94 3.53 1.99
C PRO A 138 -1.93 4.10 3.42
N SER A 139 -1.18 5.18 3.67
CA SER A 139 -1.22 5.99 4.90
C SER A 139 -2.21 7.16 4.83
N ASP A 140 -2.99 7.27 3.74
CA ASP A 140 -3.84 8.41 3.40
C ASP A 140 -3.07 9.75 3.17
N ASP A 141 -1.73 9.72 3.15
CA ASP A 141 -0.87 10.87 2.84
C ASP A 141 -0.68 11.05 1.34
N SER A 142 -0.66 12.30 0.87
CA SER A 142 -0.43 12.59 -0.55
C SER A 142 0.97 12.18 -1.01
N CYS A 143 1.04 11.60 -2.21
CA CYS A 143 2.30 11.20 -2.82
C CYS A 143 3.14 12.43 -3.22
N ILE A 144 4.46 12.36 -3.02
CA ILE A 144 5.38 13.41 -3.53
C ILE A 144 5.48 13.31 -5.04
N TYR A 145 5.81 12.11 -5.53
CA TYR A 145 5.71 11.76 -6.94
C TYR A 145 4.64 10.68 -7.12
N GLN A 146 3.82 10.83 -8.15
CA GLN A 146 2.58 10.05 -8.25
C GLN A 146 2.78 8.61 -8.69
N TYR A 147 3.96 8.20 -9.19
CA TYR A 147 4.21 6.77 -9.39
C TYR A 147 4.72 6.15 -8.10
N PHE A 148 3.78 5.86 -7.21
CA PHE A 148 3.97 5.11 -5.97
C PHE A 148 4.28 3.64 -6.30
N ILE A 149 5.53 3.22 -6.07
CA ILE A 149 6.07 1.95 -6.56
C ILE A 149 5.48 0.74 -5.83
N PRO A 150 5.42 0.70 -4.47
CA PRO A 150 4.76 -0.40 -3.78
C PRO A 150 3.30 -0.63 -4.22
N GLY A 151 2.55 0.44 -4.44
CA GLY A 151 1.18 0.35 -4.95
C GLY A 151 1.10 -0.24 -6.36
N ASN A 152 2.00 0.16 -7.27
CA ASN A 152 2.10 -0.43 -8.61
C ASN A 152 2.51 -1.91 -8.56
N ILE A 153 3.41 -2.28 -7.66
CA ILE A 153 3.80 -3.67 -7.40
C ILE A 153 2.58 -4.51 -6.99
N MET A 154 1.85 -4.06 -5.98
CA MET A 154 0.65 -4.75 -5.48
C MET A 154 -0.41 -4.89 -6.58
N PHE A 155 -0.68 -3.80 -7.30
CA PHE A 155 -1.67 -3.80 -8.37
C PHE A 155 -1.29 -4.75 -9.51
N SER A 156 -0.05 -4.68 -10.02
CA SER A 156 0.46 -5.57 -11.06
C SER A 156 0.33 -7.04 -10.65
N ARG A 157 0.82 -7.40 -9.45
CA ARG A 157 0.77 -8.78 -8.95
C ARG A 157 -0.65 -9.31 -8.91
N TYR A 158 -1.58 -8.59 -8.29
CA TYR A 158 -2.92 -9.13 -8.06
C TYR A 158 -3.83 -9.05 -9.28
N VAL A 159 -3.64 -8.08 -10.18
CA VAL A 159 -4.27 -8.10 -11.51
C VAL A 159 -3.81 -9.33 -12.30
N LYS A 160 -2.51 -9.64 -12.30
CA LYS A 160 -1.98 -10.84 -12.97
C LYS A 160 -2.60 -12.11 -12.41
N ALA A 161 -2.61 -12.26 -11.09
CA ALA A 161 -3.12 -13.46 -10.44
C ALA A 161 -4.62 -13.66 -10.71
N THR A 162 -5.42 -12.61 -10.54
CA THR A 162 -6.87 -12.68 -10.78
C THR A 162 -7.26 -12.85 -12.25
N SER A 163 -6.33 -12.65 -13.19
CA SER A 163 -6.58 -13.02 -14.60
C SER A 163 -6.88 -14.51 -14.76
N GLU A 164 -6.37 -15.38 -13.88
CA GLU A 164 -6.69 -16.81 -13.88
C GLU A 164 -8.18 -17.06 -13.65
N ILE A 165 -8.79 -16.32 -12.73
CA ILE A 165 -10.24 -16.35 -12.49
C ILE A 165 -10.96 -15.90 -13.76
N MET A 166 -10.53 -14.76 -14.33
CA MET A 166 -11.16 -14.16 -15.50
C MET A 166 -11.08 -15.06 -16.74
N LYS A 167 -10.03 -15.88 -16.93
CA LYS A 167 -9.93 -16.83 -18.05
C LYS A 167 -11.10 -17.80 -18.13
N THR A 168 -11.69 -18.14 -16.99
CA THR A 168 -12.86 -19.03 -16.91
C THR A 168 -14.17 -18.35 -17.30
N ILE A 169 -14.18 -17.00 -17.39
CA ILE A 169 -15.37 -16.16 -17.59
C ILE A 169 -15.30 -15.42 -18.93
N ASP A 170 -14.22 -14.68 -19.16
CA ASP A 170 -13.97 -13.85 -20.35
C ASP A 170 -12.46 -13.85 -20.67
N GLU A 171 -12.07 -14.72 -21.61
CA GLU A 171 -10.66 -14.90 -22.02
C GLU A 171 -10.03 -13.62 -22.59
N ALA A 172 -10.81 -12.77 -23.27
CA ALA A 172 -10.31 -11.53 -23.85
C ALA A 172 -9.99 -10.49 -22.75
N LEU A 173 -10.88 -10.36 -21.77
CA LEU A 173 -10.64 -9.48 -20.61
C LEU A 173 -9.49 -10.01 -19.74
N ALA A 174 -9.36 -11.33 -19.60
CA ALA A 174 -8.22 -11.92 -18.89
C ALA A 174 -6.88 -11.56 -19.57
N LYS A 175 -6.84 -11.61 -20.91
CA LYS A 175 -5.65 -11.20 -21.67
C LYS A 175 -5.31 -9.72 -21.46
N GLU A 176 -6.33 -8.86 -21.41
CA GLU A 176 -6.16 -7.44 -21.10
C GLU A 176 -5.59 -7.22 -19.68
N MET A 177 -6.07 -7.97 -18.68
CA MET A 177 -5.52 -7.94 -17.32
C MET A 177 -4.04 -8.33 -17.32
N GLU A 178 -3.69 -9.43 -18.01
CA GLU A 178 -2.30 -9.87 -18.13
C GLU A 178 -1.41 -8.82 -18.79
N ASP A 179 -1.86 -8.18 -19.88
CA ASP A 179 -1.08 -7.15 -20.59
C ASP A 179 -0.83 -5.91 -19.73
N ILE A 180 -1.84 -5.47 -18.96
CA ILE A 180 -1.69 -4.33 -18.04
C ILE A 180 -0.72 -4.69 -16.92
N ALA A 181 -0.88 -5.86 -16.30
CA ALA A 181 0.00 -6.31 -15.23
C ALA A 181 1.45 -6.42 -15.68
N ASP A 182 1.69 -7.05 -16.84
CA ASP A 182 3.03 -7.23 -17.41
C ASP A 182 3.64 -5.88 -17.82
N GLY A 183 2.82 -4.95 -18.33
CA GLY A 183 3.24 -3.58 -18.64
C GLY A 183 3.69 -2.80 -17.42
N ILE A 184 2.97 -2.92 -16.29
CA ILE A 184 3.34 -2.29 -15.02
C ILE A 184 4.61 -2.92 -14.44
N ALA A 185 4.69 -4.26 -14.42
CA ALA A 185 5.88 -4.96 -13.95
C ALA A 185 7.13 -4.52 -14.75
N LYS A 186 7.01 -4.45 -16.08
CA LYS A 186 8.08 -3.93 -16.93
C LYS A 186 8.43 -2.47 -16.61
N GLY A 187 7.43 -1.61 -16.42
CA GLY A 187 7.65 -0.20 -16.05
C GLY A 187 8.39 -0.05 -14.72
N ILE A 188 8.11 -0.92 -13.74
CA ILE A 188 8.84 -0.96 -12.46
C ILE A 188 10.32 -1.32 -12.70
N GLU A 189 10.60 -2.40 -13.44
CA GLU A 189 11.97 -2.84 -13.71
C GLU A 189 12.77 -1.80 -14.53
N GLU A 190 12.13 -1.06 -15.44
CA GLU A 190 12.81 -0.08 -16.30
C GLU A 190 13.04 1.28 -15.62
N HIS A 191 12.22 1.65 -14.63
CA HIS A 191 12.17 3.03 -14.13
C HIS A 191 12.25 3.20 -12.62
N ALA A 192 11.92 2.17 -11.83
CA ALA A 192 11.83 2.27 -10.38
C ALA A 192 13.11 1.83 -9.65
N ILE A 193 14.06 1.19 -10.34
CA ILE A 193 15.34 0.77 -9.76
C ILE A 193 16.34 1.92 -9.86
N VAL A 194 16.90 2.32 -8.72
CA VAL A 194 17.86 3.43 -8.61
C VAL A 194 19.12 2.97 -7.87
N ASN A 195 20.27 3.53 -8.25
CA ASN A 195 21.54 3.18 -7.60
C ASN A 195 21.77 4.06 -6.36
N HIS A 196 21.53 3.49 -5.18
CA HIS A 196 21.81 4.12 -3.89
C HIS A 196 23.32 4.10 -3.59
N PRO A 197 23.94 5.20 -3.10
CA PRO A 197 25.37 5.28 -2.84
C PRO A 197 25.95 4.18 -1.92
N GLU A 198 25.18 3.78 -0.89
CA GLU A 198 25.57 2.76 0.09
C GLU A 198 25.07 1.34 -0.22
N PHE A 199 23.83 1.18 -0.71
CA PHE A 199 23.16 -0.12 -0.83
C PHE A 199 23.15 -0.68 -2.26
N GLY A 200 23.66 0.05 -3.26
CA GLY A 200 23.59 -0.35 -4.67
C GLY A 200 22.19 -0.19 -5.25
N GLU A 201 21.79 -1.09 -6.14
CA GLU A 201 20.48 -1.04 -6.78
C GLU A 201 19.36 -1.33 -5.77
N VAL A 202 18.44 -0.37 -5.61
CA VAL A 202 17.25 -0.44 -4.74
C VAL A 202 16.01 0.01 -5.49
N TYR A 203 14.84 -0.42 -5.05
CA TYR A 203 13.57 0.16 -5.51
C TYR A 203 13.35 1.54 -4.86
N ALA A 204 13.01 2.54 -5.67
CA ALA A 204 12.51 3.81 -5.17
C ALA A 204 11.09 3.67 -4.62
N PHE A 205 10.72 4.51 -3.65
CA PHE A 205 9.38 4.52 -3.08
C PHE A 205 8.36 5.19 -4.03
N GLU A 206 8.77 6.31 -4.62
CA GLU A 206 7.99 7.06 -5.59
C GLU A 206 8.89 7.63 -6.70
N ILE A 207 8.40 7.69 -7.93
CA ILE A 207 9.10 8.34 -9.05
C ILE A 207 8.15 9.23 -9.87
N ASP A 208 8.70 10.15 -10.66
CA ASP A 208 7.94 10.98 -11.62
C ASP A 208 8.07 10.53 -13.08
N GLY A 209 9.02 9.64 -13.36
CA GLY A 209 9.38 9.19 -14.72
C GLY A 209 10.23 10.17 -15.53
N PHE A 210 10.49 11.37 -15.02
CA PHE A 210 11.42 12.34 -15.60
C PHE A 210 12.85 12.19 -15.06
N GLY A 211 13.02 11.43 -13.98
CA GLY A 211 14.31 11.11 -13.37
C GLY A 211 14.39 11.48 -11.90
N SER A 212 13.33 12.08 -11.33
CA SER A 212 13.24 12.31 -9.89
C SER A 212 12.70 11.07 -9.19
N PHE A 213 13.22 10.80 -8.00
CA PHE A 213 12.81 9.68 -7.17
C PHE A 213 12.84 10.07 -5.70
N ASN A 214 12.01 9.41 -4.91
CA ASN A 214 11.96 9.50 -3.46
C ASN A 214 12.49 8.19 -2.86
N LEU A 215 13.55 8.27 -2.06
CA LEU A 215 14.13 7.14 -1.35
C LEU A 215 13.69 7.19 0.11
N MET A 216 12.71 6.37 0.44
CA MET A 216 12.18 6.15 1.79
C MET A 216 11.45 4.81 1.82
N ASP A 217 10.86 4.46 2.95
CA ASP A 217 9.71 3.55 2.99
C ASP A 217 8.69 4.09 3.99
N ASP A 218 7.48 3.56 3.91
CA ASP A 218 6.39 3.83 4.83
C ASP A 218 5.90 2.53 5.47
N ALA A 219 5.33 2.61 6.67
CA ALA A 219 4.84 1.45 7.39
C ALA A 219 3.59 0.82 6.79
N ASN A 220 2.74 1.62 6.13
CA ASN A 220 1.48 1.16 5.58
C ASN A 220 1.73 0.25 4.36
N ILE A 221 0.97 -0.86 4.28
CA ILE A 221 1.12 -1.86 3.22
C ILE A 221 0.14 -1.52 2.08
N PRO A 222 0.59 -1.47 0.82
CA PRO A 222 1.87 -1.94 0.32
C PRO A 222 3.05 -0.99 0.60
N SER A 223 4.15 -1.54 1.10
CA SER A 223 5.44 -0.88 1.32
C SER A 223 6.58 -1.59 0.56
N LEU A 224 7.76 -0.97 0.45
CA LEU A 224 8.92 -1.64 -0.16
C LEU A 224 9.34 -2.87 0.66
N LEU A 225 9.24 -2.80 1.99
CA LEU A 225 9.50 -3.95 2.86
C LEU A 225 8.57 -5.14 2.56
N SER A 226 7.33 -4.86 2.17
CA SER A 226 6.29 -5.87 1.91
C SER A 226 6.39 -6.60 0.57
N ILE A 227 7.34 -6.25 -0.31
CA ILE A 227 7.44 -6.81 -1.68
C ILE A 227 7.35 -8.35 -1.72
N PRO A 228 8.06 -9.12 -0.88
CA PRO A 228 7.94 -10.58 -0.88
C PRO A 228 6.63 -11.08 -0.32
N HIS A 229 6.09 -10.40 0.69
CA HIS A 229 4.77 -10.74 1.23
C HIS A 229 3.67 -10.60 0.19
N LEU A 230 3.78 -9.60 -0.69
CA LEU A 230 2.86 -9.42 -1.82
C LEU A 230 3.08 -10.47 -2.94
N GLY A 231 4.20 -11.21 -2.92
CA GLY A 231 4.55 -12.22 -3.91
C GLY A 231 4.99 -11.63 -5.26
N PHE A 232 5.55 -10.42 -5.27
CA PHE A 232 6.07 -9.79 -6.50
C PHE A 232 7.52 -10.19 -6.80
N LYS A 233 8.34 -10.31 -5.75
CA LYS A 233 9.71 -10.86 -5.81
C LYS A 233 9.90 -11.83 -4.66
N GLU A 234 10.79 -12.79 -4.84
CA GLU A 234 11.22 -13.67 -3.76
C GLU A 234 11.97 -12.88 -2.67
N SER A 235 11.92 -13.34 -1.43
CA SER A 235 12.69 -12.74 -0.34
C SER A 235 14.19 -12.74 -0.61
N THR A 236 14.70 -13.64 -1.46
CA THR A 236 16.12 -13.72 -1.84
C THR A 236 16.51 -12.87 -3.05
N ASP A 237 15.58 -12.11 -3.66
CA ASP A 237 15.90 -11.22 -4.76
C ASP A 237 16.93 -10.16 -4.33
N SER A 238 17.99 -9.97 -5.13
CA SER A 238 19.11 -9.12 -4.73
C SER A 238 18.75 -7.64 -4.61
N ILE A 239 17.85 -7.14 -5.47
CA ILE A 239 17.41 -5.74 -5.44
C ILE A 239 16.49 -5.54 -4.24
N TYR A 240 15.59 -6.51 -3.97
CA TYR A 240 14.80 -6.50 -2.75
C TYR A 240 15.69 -6.52 -1.50
N GLN A 241 16.70 -7.38 -1.43
CA GLN A 241 17.61 -7.45 -0.27
C GLN A 241 18.37 -6.14 -0.04
N ASN A 242 18.87 -5.50 -1.10
CA ASN A 242 19.45 -4.15 -1.00
C ASN A 242 18.41 -3.13 -0.50
N THR A 243 17.18 -3.21 -1.02
CA THR A 243 16.07 -2.32 -0.63
C THR A 243 15.69 -2.54 0.84
N ARG A 244 15.58 -3.78 1.30
CA ARG A 244 15.33 -4.16 2.70
C ARG A 244 16.41 -3.58 3.63
N ASN A 245 17.68 -3.75 3.25
CA ASN A 245 18.80 -3.20 4.01
C ASN A 245 18.73 -1.67 4.09
N PHE A 246 18.37 -1.00 2.99
CA PHE A 246 18.12 0.45 2.97
C PHE A 246 16.97 0.86 3.90
N VAL A 247 15.79 0.24 3.74
CA VAL A 247 14.55 0.52 4.49
C VAL A 247 14.74 0.38 5.99
N LEU A 248 15.45 -0.67 6.41
CA LEU A 248 15.71 -1.00 7.82
C LEU A 248 16.99 -0.32 8.37
N SER A 249 17.49 0.70 7.68
CA SER A 249 18.65 1.48 8.10
C SER A 249 18.31 2.95 8.36
N LYS A 250 19.25 3.67 8.97
CA LYS A 250 19.15 5.13 9.18
C LYS A 250 19.15 5.94 7.87
N SER A 251 19.36 5.30 6.73
CA SER A 251 19.23 5.93 5.42
C SER A 251 17.77 6.06 4.98
N ASN A 252 16.85 5.28 5.57
CA ASN A 252 15.42 5.57 5.48
C ASN A 252 15.05 6.72 6.44
N PRO A 253 14.60 7.87 5.94
CA PRO A 253 14.30 9.04 6.78
C PRO A 253 13.16 8.82 7.78
N TYR A 254 12.32 7.80 7.58
CA TYR A 254 11.21 7.46 8.45
C TYR A 254 11.46 6.22 9.32
N LEU A 255 12.69 5.69 9.35
CA LEU A 255 13.05 4.70 10.37
C LEU A 255 13.12 5.38 11.74
N ALA A 256 12.13 5.13 12.60
CA ALA A 256 12.20 5.48 14.01
C ALA A 256 13.08 4.45 14.73
N TYR A 257 13.99 4.93 15.56
CA TYR A 257 14.90 4.07 16.34
C TYR A 257 15.01 4.58 17.77
N GLY A 258 15.16 3.66 18.72
CA GLY A 258 15.18 3.95 20.14
C GLY A 258 15.08 2.69 21.01
N PRO A 259 15.06 2.84 22.35
CA PRO A 259 15.04 1.70 23.27
C PRO A 259 13.71 0.93 23.32
N VAL A 260 12.61 1.50 22.82
CA VAL A 260 11.27 0.88 22.89
C VAL A 260 10.97 0.07 21.63
N ILE A 261 11.12 0.70 20.46
CA ILE A 261 10.82 0.10 19.16
C ILE A 261 11.69 0.71 18.07
N ASN A 262 12.20 -0.13 17.17
CA ASN A 262 12.95 0.26 15.99
C ASN A 262 12.17 -0.14 14.74
N ALA A 263 11.39 0.78 14.20
CA ALA A 263 10.43 0.48 13.13
C ALA A 263 10.30 1.64 12.15
N THR A 264 10.04 1.30 10.88
CA THR A 264 9.62 2.30 9.90
C THR A 264 8.29 2.90 10.35
N GLY A 265 8.18 4.22 10.27
CA GLY A 265 6.94 4.95 10.45
C GLY A 265 6.51 5.61 9.15
N GLY A 266 6.24 6.92 9.21
CA GLY A 266 5.84 7.70 8.05
C GLY A 266 5.57 9.16 8.39
N PRO A 267 5.31 10.02 7.39
CA PRO A 267 4.97 11.42 7.61
C PRO A 267 3.61 11.62 8.30
N HIS A 268 2.71 10.64 8.26
CA HIS A 268 1.36 10.71 8.83
C HIS A 268 1.34 11.21 10.29
N VAL A 269 2.17 10.58 11.14
CA VAL A 269 2.39 11.01 12.53
C VAL A 269 3.72 11.75 12.70
N GLY A 270 4.70 11.44 11.84
CA GLY A 270 5.98 12.12 11.77
C GLY A 270 7.13 11.39 12.48
N PRO A 271 8.37 11.91 12.36
CA PRO A 271 9.59 11.24 12.79
C PRO A 271 9.61 10.87 14.29
N GLY A 272 10.25 9.75 14.61
CA GLY A 272 10.39 9.23 15.97
C GLY A 272 9.24 8.32 16.42
N ASN A 273 8.19 8.17 15.60
CA ASN A 273 7.07 7.26 15.85
C ASN A 273 7.17 6.06 14.91
N GLY A 274 7.51 4.90 15.46
CA GLY A 274 7.58 3.64 14.73
C GLY A 274 6.21 2.97 14.68
N TRP A 275 5.87 2.34 13.56
CA TRP A 275 4.62 1.59 13.45
C TRP A 275 4.87 0.11 13.75
N PRO A 276 4.17 -0.50 14.72
CA PRO A 276 4.27 -1.93 14.99
C PRO A 276 4.05 -2.80 13.75
N MET A 277 3.17 -2.39 12.83
CA MET A 277 2.94 -3.10 11.57
C MET A 277 4.18 -3.23 10.69
N ALA A 278 5.09 -2.26 10.71
CA ALA A 278 6.34 -2.35 9.95
C ALA A 278 7.25 -3.45 10.52
N VAL A 279 7.30 -3.61 11.85
CA VAL A 279 8.00 -4.73 12.49
C VAL A 279 7.33 -6.05 12.12
N VAL A 280 5.99 -6.12 12.18
CA VAL A 280 5.27 -7.33 11.75
C VAL A 280 5.64 -7.71 10.31
N MET A 281 5.68 -6.74 9.39
CA MET A 281 6.06 -6.99 8.00
C MET A 281 7.54 -7.38 7.86
N GLN A 282 8.44 -6.79 8.66
CA GLN A 282 9.84 -7.18 8.74
C GLN A 282 9.97 -8.66 9.09
N LEU A 283 9.20 -9.15 10.06
CA LEU A 283 9.24 -10.57 10.49
C LEU A 283 8.60 -11.52 9.49
N LEU A 284 7.48 -11.11 8.87
CA LEU A 284 6.83 -11.87 7.79
C LEU A 284 7.74 -12.06 6.57
N THR A 285 8.73 -11.20 6.39
CA THR A 285 9.66 -11.22 5.27
C THR A 285 11.10 -11.58 5.68
N SER A 286 11.29 -12.08 6.90
CA SER A 286 12.57 -12.54 7.44
C SER A 286 12.64 -14.05 7.55
N ASP A 287 13.84 -14.61 7.31
CA ASP A 287 14.21 -15.98 7.66
C ASP A 287 15.26 -16.05 8.77
N ASP A 288 15.67 -14.92 9.35
CA ASP A 288 16.63 -14.84 10.46
C ASP A 288 15.91 -14.99 11.81
N ASP A 289 16.23 -16.06 12.54
CA ASP A 289 15.64 -16.37 13.84
C ASP A 289 15.95 -15.30 14.90
N GLU A 290 17.12 -14.64 14.84
CA GLU A 290 17.50 -13.59 15.78
C GLU A 290 16.72 -12.30 15.50
N GLU A 291 16.57 -11.93 14.22
CA GLU A 291 15.72 -10.80 13.80
C GLU A 291 14.27 -11.01 14.24
N ILE A 292 13.72 -12.20 14.00
CA ILE A 292 12.35 -12.55 14.39
C ILE A 292 12.17 -12.50 15.90
N THR A 293 13.10 -13.10 16.65
CA THR A 293 13.05 -13.11 18.11
C THR A 293 13.13 -11.68 18.66
N HIS A 294 13.97 -10.81 18.08
CA HIS A 294 14.09 -9.43 18.49
C HIS A 294 12.81 -8.63 18.22
N GLY A 295 12.27 -8.70 17.00
CA GLY A 295 11.04 -7.98 16.65
C GLY A 295 9.83 -8.45 17.46
N LEU A 296 9.72 -9.75 17.80
CA LEU A 296 8.68 -10.24 18.70
C LEU A 296 8.78 -9.61 20.10
N LYS A 297 9.99 -9.38 20.62
CA LYS A 297 10.20 -8.68 21.90
C LYS A 297 9.80 -7.22 21.82
N GLU A 298 10.16 -6.53 20.74
CA GLU A 298 9.76 -5.13 20.53
C GLU A 298 8.23 -5.01 20.46
N LEU A 299 7.57 -5.82 19.63
CA LEU A 299 6.11 -5.82 19.47
C LEU A 299 5.38 -6.03 20.79
N LEU A 300 5.81 -7.02 21.58
CA LEU A 300 5.17 -7.33 22.87
C LEU A 300 5.50 -6.29 23.95
N GLY A 301 6.71 -5.72 23.89
CA GLY A 301 7.18 -4.67 24.79
C GLY A 301 6.59 -3.29 24.52
N SER A 302 6.10 -3.02 23.31
CA SER A 302 5.60 -1.71 22.87
C SER A 302 4.07 -1.56 22.93
N THR A 303 3.37 -2.38 23.71
CA THR A 303 1.89 -2.38 23.75
C THR A 303 1.30 -1.47 24.82
N SER A 304 2.11 -0.79 25.63
CA SER A 304 1.65 -0.01 26.79
C SER A 304 0.82 -0.85 27.78
N ASN A 305 1.12 -2.16 27.88
CA ASN A 305 0.38 -3.17 28.65
C ASN A 305 -1.09 -3.39 28.25
N LEU A 306 -1.51 -2.89 27.08
CA LEU A 306 -2.89 -3.05 26.59
C LEU A 306 -3.11 -4.37 25.84
N GLY A 307 -2.03 -5.04 25.42
CA GLY A 307 -2.10 -6.30 24.67
C GLY A 307 -2.67 -6.16 23.26
N LEU A 308 -2.66 -4.96 22.69
CA LEU A 308 -3.08 -4.64 21.34
C LEU A 308 -1.94 -3.95 20.59
N MET A 309 -1.93 -4.09 19.26
CA MET A 309 -1.06 -3.33 18.37
C MET A 309 -1.65 -1.94 18.13
N HIS A 310 -0.85 -0.92 18.43
CA HIS A 310 -1.14 0.48 18.14
C HIS A 310 -0.83 0.81 16.68
N GLU A 311 -1.31 1.96 16.21
CA GLU A 311 -0.89 2.50 14.91
C GLU A 311 0.59 2.90 14.96
N THR A 312 0.94 3.76 15.92
CA THR A 312 2.33 4.17 16.16
C THR A 312 2.69 4.07 17.63
N VAL A 313 3.98 3.92 17.91
CA VAL A 313 4.59 4.01 19.24
C VAL A 313 5.84 4.87 19.14
N ASN A 314 6.02 5.80 20.08
CA ASN A 314 7.24 6.58 20.14
C ASN A 314 8.45 5.68 20.44
N SER A 315 9.55 5.84 19.69
CA SER A 315 10.71 4.95 19.82
C SER A 315 11.42 5.02 21.17
N HIS A 316 11.12 6.03 22.00
CA HIS A 316 11.72 6.26 23.32
C HIS A 316 10.73 6.16 24.49
N ASP A 317 9.41 6.10 24.25
CA ASP A 317 8.38 6.15 25.29
C ASP A 317 7.12 5.36 24.87
N ASP A 318 6.94 4.15 25.41
CA ASP A 318 5.82 3.26 25.11
C ASP A 318 4.48 3.73 25.70
N SER A 319 4.45 4.83 26.45
CA SER A 319 3.23 5.50 26.88
C SER A 319 2.69 6.50 25.85
N GLN A 320 3.48 6.81 24.81
CA GLN A 320 3.09 7.68 23.71
C GLN A 320 2.83 6.86 22.45
N TRP A 321 1.55 6.64 22.15
CA TRP A 321 1.08 5.86 21.02
C TRP A 321 -0.21 6.45 20.44
N THR A 322 -0.53 6.06 19.21
CA THR A 322 -1.76 6.47 18.50
C THR A 322 -2.68 5.28 18.24
N ARG A 323 -3.99 5.57 18.19
CA ARG A 323 -5.10 4.63 17.95
C ARG A 323 -5.11 3.39 18.87
N PRO A 324 -5.89 3.43 19.98
CA PRO A 324 -5.97 2.30 20.91
C PRO A 324 -6.64 1.06 20.32
N TRP A 325 -7.36 1.23 19.21
CA TRP A 325 -8.06 0.16 18.53
C TRP A 325 -7.83 0.24 17.03
N PHE A 326 -6.90 -0.57 16.54
CA PHE A 326 -6.58 -0.66 15.13
C PHE A 326 -6.67 -2.12 14.66
N ALA A 327 -7.84 -2.50 14.13
CA ALA A 327 -8.14 -3.89 13.79
C ALA A 327 -7.19 -4.46 12.72
N TRP A 328 -6.74 -3.64 11.78
CA TRP A 328 -5.79 -4.06 10.75
C TRP A 328 -4.44 -4.49 11.35
N ALA A 329 -3.83 -3.65 12.20
CA ALA A 329 -2.58 -3.98 12.88
C ALA A 329 -2.69 -5.26 13.73
N ASN A 330 -3.79 -5.41 14.47
CA ASN A 330 -4.05 -6.61 15.25
C ASN A 330 -4.23 -7.87 14.37
N GLY A 331 -4.95 -7.75 13.25
CA GLY A 331 -5.14 -8.84 12.29
C GLY A 331 -3.83 -9.27 11.64
N LEU A 332 -2.99 -8.31 11.24
CA LEU A 332 -1.68 -8.58 10.65
C LEU A 332 -0.72 -9.25 11.65
N PHE A 333 -0.73 -8.81 12.91
CA PHE A 333 0.01 -9.50 13.98
C PHE A 333 -0.46 -10.95 14.14
N GLY A 334 -1.79 -11.19 14.16
CA GLY A 334 -2.34 -12.55 14.22
C GLY A 334 -1.92 -13.41 13.03
N GLN A 335 -1.93 -12.85 11.82
CA GLN A 335 -1.45 -13.53 10.61
C GLN A 335 0.03 -13.93 10.73
N MET A 336 0.87 -13.04 11.24
CA MET A 336 2.29 -13.33 11.48
C MET A 336 2.49 -14.46 12.49
N ILE A 337 1.73 -14.50 13.59
CA ILE A 337 1.82 -15.62 14.55
C ILE A 337 1.45 -16.95 13.89
N LEU A 338 0.40 -16.99 13.07
CA LEU A 338 -0.01 -18.20 12.34
C LEU A 338 1.01 -18.62 11.27
N ASP A 339 1.70 -17.67 10.64
CA ASP A 339 2.81 -17.95 9.74
C ASP A 339 4.00 -18.57 10.49
N LEU A 340 4.43 -17.94 11.59
CA LEU A 340 5.55 -18.41 12.41
C LEU A 340 5.27 -19.77 13.04
N GLU A 341 4.04 -20.05 13.47
CA GLU A 341 3.64 -21.36 13.97
C GLU A 341 3.92 -22.46 12.94
N LYS A 342 3.72 -22.18 11.65
CA LYS A 342 3.98 -23.15 10.57
C LYS A 342 5.45 -23.20 10.18
N ARG A 343 6.11 -22.04 10.09
CA ARG A 343 7.44 -21.89 9.49
C ARG A 343 8.58 -22.05 10.50
N LYS A 344 8.41 -21.55 11.72
CA LYS A 344 9.42 -21.47 12.80
C LYS A 344 8.80 -21.64 14.21
N PRO A 345 8.10 -22.76 14.50
CA PRO A 345 7.35 -22.93 15.76
C PRO A 345 8.22 -22.84 17.02
N HIS A 346 9.49 -23.23 16.95
CA HIS A 346 10.44 -23.18 18.07
C HIS A 346 10.69 -21.75 18.58
N LEU A 347 10.46 -20.73 17.77
CA LEU A 347 10.55 -19.34 18.20
C LEU A 347 9.40 -18.96 19.13
N LEU A 348 8.19 -19.49 18.90
CA LEU A 348 7.01 -19.20 19.71
C LEU A 348 7.02 -19.92 21.08
N GLU A 349 7.88 -20.93 21.26
CA GLU A 349 8.07 -21.61 22.54
C GLU A 349 8.92 -20.79 23.53
N GLN A 350 9.58 -19.72 23.07
CA GLN A 350 10.40 -18.86 23.91
C GLN A 350 9.54 -17.95 24.82
N SER A 351 10.10 -17.54 25.96
CA SER A 351 9.49 -16.53 26.82
C SER A 351 9.88 -15.13 26.35
N PHE A 352 8.89 -14.34 25.96
CA PHE A 352 9.06 -12.94 25.54
C PHE A 352 8.62 -11.92 26.61
N GLN A 353 7.97 -12.41 27.66
CA GLN A 353 7.62 -11.62 28.84
C GLN A 353 8.65 -11.93 29.92
N GLY A 354 9.41 -10.92 30.35
CA GLY A 354 10.48 -11.01 31.34
C GLY A 354 10.70 -9.70 32.05
#